data_AF-A0A919C741-F1
#
_entry.id   AF-A0A919C741-F1
#
_cell.length_a   1.000
_cell.length_b   1.000
_cell.length_c   1.000
_cell.angle_alpha   90.00
_cell.angle_beta   90.00
_cell.angle_gamma   90.00
#
_symmetry.space_group_name_H-M   'P 1'
#
loop_
_entity.id
_entity.type
_entity.pdbx_description
1 polymer ?
#
loop_
_entity_poly.entity_id
_entity_poly.type
_entity_poly.pdbx_seq_one_letter_code
_entity_poly.pdbx_strand_id
1 'polypeptide(L)'
;MRIIAKRLTLRGFTVREHLDLAPEFGERFRGWLRDGSIVYDETVIDGLAAAPAALTDLVRGRYTGKTVVRLGVGGERDADR
;
A
#
# COMPACT_ATOMS: atom_id res chain seq x y z
N MET A 1 28.12 -7.52 -14.06
CA MET A 1 28.50 -7.93 -12.70
C MET A 1 28.73 -6.72 -11.78
N ARG A 2 27.68 -6.00 -11.35
CA ARG A 2 27.81 -4.77 -10.52
C ARG A 2 27.71 -5.00 -9.01
N ILE A 3 27.07 -6.09 -8.58
CA ILE A 3 26.83 -6.43 -7.17
C ILE A 3 28.16 -6.73 -6.45
N ILE A 4 29.02 -7.55 -7.06
CA ILE A 4 30.32 -7.94 -6.50
C ILE A 4 31.27 -6.74 -6.45
N ALA A 5 31.37 -5.99 -7.54
CA ALA A 5 32.22 -4.80 -7.61
C ALA A 5 31.86 -3.74 -6.57
N LYS A 6 30.57 -3.61 -6.24
CA LYS A 6 30.07 -2.68 -5.21
C LYS A 6 29.93 -3.33 -3.81
N ARG A 7 30.26 -4.62 -3.67
CA ARG A 7 30.09 -5.38 -2.42
C ARG A 7 28.71 -5.21 -1.78
N LEU A 8 27.65 -5.26 -2.59
CA LEU A 8 26.28 -5.05 -2.10
C LEU A 8 25.79 -6.26 -1.29
N THR A 9 25.10 -5.99 -0.17
CA THR A 9 24.36 -7.00 0.59
C THR A 9 22.93 -7.08 0.07
N LEU A 10 22.47 -8.27 -0.32
CA LEU A 10 21.09 -8.54 -0.67
C LEU A 10 20.49 -9.43 0.42
N ARG A 11 19.47 -8.92 1.12
CA ARG A 11 18.77 -9.64 2.20
C ARG A 11 17.27 -9.56 1.96
N GLY A 12 16.62 -10.73 1.90
CA GLY A 12 15.16 -10.81 1.96
C GLY A 12 14.66 -10.59 3.39
N PHE A 13 13.44 -10.10 3.53
CA PHE A 13 12.75 -9.95 4.80
C PHE A 13 11.26 -10.20 4.60
N THR A 14 10.55 -10.52 5.67
CA THR A 14 9.08 -10.62 5.66
C THR A 14 8.48 -9.80 6.79
N VAL A 15 7.27 -9.28 6.59
CA VAL A 15 6.55 -8.53 7.63
C VAL A 15 6.32 -9.38 8.88
N ARG A 16 6.13 -10.70 8.71
CA ARG A 16 5.86 -11.62 9.83
C ARG A 16 7.01 -11.70 10.82
N GLU A 17 8.25 -11.46 10.39
CA GLU A 17 9.46 -11.45 11.23
C GLU A 17 9.55 -10.23 12.15
N HIS A 18 8.70 -9.21 11.93
CA HIS A 18 8.79 -7.90 12.58
C HIS A 18 7.45 -7.42 13.15
N LEU A 19 6.51 -8.34 13.42
CA LEU A 19 5.19 -7.98 13.95
C LEU A 19 5.26 -7.38 15.36
N ASP A 20 6.34 -7.62 16.10
CA ASP A 20 6.67 -6.97 17.36
C ASP A 20 6.78 -5.43 17.24
N LEU A 21 7.17 -4.92 16.07
CA LEU A 21 7.27 -3.50 15.79
C LEU A 21 5.93 -2.85 15.39
N ALA A 22 4.89 -3.65 15.13
CA ALA A 22 3.61 -3.14 14.63
C ALA A 22 2.95 -2.07 15.53
N PRO A 23 2.96 -2.20 16.88
CA PRO A 23 2.39 -1.17 17.76
C PRO A 23 3.12 0.17 17.65
N GLU A 24 4.46 0.16 17.70
CA GLU A 24 5.28 1.37 17.57
C GLU A 24 5.10 2.01 16.19
N PHE A 25 5.14 1.19 15.14
CA PHE A 25 4.92 1.64 13.77
C PHE A 25 3.56 2.32 13.63
N GLY A 26 2.50 1.74 14.21
CA GLY A 26 1.15 2.30 14.17
C GLY A 26 1.07 3.70 14.76
N GLU A 27 1.69 3.94 15.91
CA GLU A 27 1.71 5.27 16.53
C GLU A 27 2.47 6.30 15.69
N ARG A 28 3.67 5.93 15.22
CA ARG A 28 4.51 6.83 14.42
C ARG A 28 3.89 7.15 13.07
N PHE A 29 3.34 6.13 12.40
CA PHE A 29 2.69 6.28 11.09
C PHE A 29 1.46 7.18 11.17
N ARG A 30 0.65 7.06 12.23
CA ARG A 30 -0.46 7.99 12.48
C ARG A 30 0.03 9.43 12.66
N GLY A 31 1.15 9.63 13.35
CA GLY A 31 1.79 10.95 13.46
C GLY A 31 2.11 11.55 12.09
N TRP A 32 2.86 10.79 11.29
CA TRP A 32 3.30 11.22 9.95
C TRP A 32 2.15 11.48 8.97
N LEU A 33 1.06 10.73 9.08
CA LEU A 33 -0.15 11.00 8.28
C LEU A 33 -0.83 12.30 8.69
N ARG A 34 -0.84 12.64 9.99
CA ARG A 34 -1.50 13.84 10.50
C ARG A 34 -0.69 15.11 10.22
N ASP A 35 0.63 15.01 10.28
CA ASP A 35 1.54 16.14 10.03
C ASP A 35 1.89 16.34 8.54
N GLY A 36 1.50 15.40 7.67
CA GLY A 36 1.72 15.48 6.23
C GLY A 36 3.10 15.00 5.76
N SER A 37 3.93 14.47 6.65
CA SER A 37 5.23 13.88 6.29
C SER A 37 5.10 12.65 5.39
N ILE A 38 3.94 11.97 5.44
CA ILE A 38 3.58 10.90 4.52
C ILE A 38 2.30 11.26 3.80
N VAL A 39 2.38 11.27 2.47
CA VAL A 39 1.23 11.29 1.56
C VAL A 39 1.15 9.91 0.91
N TYR A 40 -0.07 9.39 0.73
CA TYR A 40 -0.28 8.11 0.08
C TYR A 40 -1.34 8.25 -1.02
N ASP A 41 -1.09 7.59 -2.15
CA ASP A 41 -2.06 7.46 -3.23
C ASP A 41 -2.77 6.11 -3.14
N GLU A 42 -4.10 6.15 -3.24
CA GLU A 42 -4.94 4.97 -3.31
C GLU A 42 -5.74 4.97 -4.63
N THR A 43 -5.74 3.82 -5.30
CA THR A 43 -6.66 3.53 -6.40
C THR A 43 -7.81 2.70 -5.85
N VAL A 44 -9.02 3.26 -5.85
CA VAL A 44 -10.21 2.58 -5.35
C VAL A 44 -11.05 2.03 -6.49
N ILE A 45 -11.40 0.76 -6.40
CA ILE A 45 -12.22 0.04 -7.39
C ILE A 45 -13.50 -0.41 -6.71
N ASP A 46 -14.64 -0.02 -7.27
CA ASP A 46 -15.93 -0.32 -6.66
C ASP A 46 -16.47 -1.68 -7.09
N GLY A 47 -16.94 -2.44 -6.10
CA GLY A 47 -17.63 -3.70 -6.30
C GLY A 47 -16.70 -4.91 -6.33
N LEU A 48 -17.07 -5.93 -5.56
CA LEU A 48 -16.34 -7.20 -5.50
C LEU A 48 -16.23 -7.87 -6.88
N ALA A 49 -17.24 -7.70 -7.72
CA ALA A 49 -17.26 -8.26 -9.07
C ALA A 49 -16.08 -7.76 -9.94
N ALA A 50 -15.55 -6.57 -9.65
CA ALA A 50 -14.39 -6.01 -10.36
C ALA A 50 -13.04 -6.55 -9.84
N ALA A 51 -13.00 -7.23 -8.68
CA ALA A 51 -11.77 -7.67 -8.04
C ALA A 51 -10.88 -8.59 -8.91
N PRO A 52 -11.41 -9.57 -9.67
CA PRO A 52 -10.58 -10.41 -10.54
C PRO A 52 -9.87 -9.61 -11.65
N ALA A 53 -10.59 -8.68 -12.27
CA ALA A 53 -10.02 -7.79 -13.29
C ALA A 53 -8.98 -6.85 -12.66
N ALA A 54 -9.32 -6.23 -11.53
CA ALA A 54 -8.43 -5.37 -10.76
C ALA A 54 -7.09 -6.04 -10.41
N LEU A 55 -7.13 -7.29 -9.95
CA LEU A 55 -5.92 -8.03 -9.62
C LEU A 55 -5.03 -8.26 -10.86
N THR A 56 -5.65 -8.62 -11.98
CA THR A 56 -4.89 -8.86 -13.22
C THR A 56 -4.22 -7.56 -13.70
N ASP A 57 -4.87 -6.44 -13.48
CA ASP A 57 -4.40 -5.11 -13.88
C ASP A 57 -3.30 -4.59 -12.97
N LEU A 58 -3.41 -4.86 -11.67
CA LEU A 58 -2.37 -4.61 -10.69
C LEU A 58 -1.07 -5.32 -11.08
N VAL A 59 -1.15 -6.61 -11.43
CA VAL A 59 0.03 -7.40 -11.87
C VAL A 59 0.61 -6.87 -13.19
N ARG A 60 -0.22 -6.28 -14.05
CA ARG A 60 0.21 -5.60 -15.29
C ARG A 60 0.74 -4.18 -15.06
N GLY A 61 0.74 -3.69 -13.81
CA GLY A 61 1.23 -2.36 -13.46
C GLY A 61 0.31 -1.22 -13.90
N ARG A 62 -1.00 -1.45 -14.03
CA ARG A 62 -1.96 -0.42 -14.46
C ARG A 62 -2.28 0.64 -13.41
N TYR A 63 -1.96 0.37 -12.13
CA TYR A 63 -2.26 1.25 -11.02
C TYR A 63 -0.98 1.76 -10.36
N THR A 64 -1.05 2.98 -9.84
CA THR A 64 -0.01 3.59 -9.00
C THR A 64 -0.55 3.68 -7.57
N GLY A 65 0.32 3.42 -6.60
CA GLY A 65 -0.07 3.41 -5.18
C GLY A 65 -0.82 2.14 -4.79
N LYS A 66 -1.60 2.23 -3.72
CA LYS A 66 -2.30 1.10 -3.12
C LYS A 66 -3.64 0.88 -3.80
N THR A 67 -3.85 -0.32 -4.35
CA THR A 67 -5.13 -0.70 -4.97
C THR A 67 -6.05 -1.36 -3.96
N VAL A 68 -7.26 -0.85 -3.81
CA VAL A 68 -8.28 -1.38 -2.89
C VAL A 68 -9.60 -1.61 -3.62
N VAL A 69 -10.32 -2.67 -3.24
CA VAL A 69 -11.67 -2.96 -3.74
C VAL A 69 -12.69 -2.64 -2.66
N ARG A 70 -13.62 -1.74 -2.96
CA ARG A 70 -14.70 -1.34 -2.06
C ARG A 70 -15.88 -2.30 -2.16
N LEU A 71 -16.37 -2.78 -1.01
CA LEU A 71 -17.47 -3.74 -0.92
C LEU A 71 -18.75 -3.04 -0.42
N GLY A 72 -19.77 -2.89 -1.27
CA GLY A 72 -21.12 -2.43 -0.88
C GLY A 72 -21.28 -0.92 -0.58
N VAL A 73 -22.53 -0.46 -0.55
CA VAL A 73 -22.94 0.95 -0.48
C VAL A 73 -22.59 1.61 0.86
N GLY A 74 -21.66 2.55 0.84
CA GLY A 74 -21.46 3.58 1.87
C GLY A 74 -21.38 4.94 1.16
N GLY A 75 -22.47 5.71 1.25
CA GLY A 75 -22.68 6.92 0.46
C GLY A 75 -21.64 8.02 0.62
N GLU A 76 -21.54 8.84 -0.44
CA GLU A 76 -21.48 10.31 -0.37
C GLU A 76 -20.61 10.90 0.75
N ARG A 77 -19.34 10.48 0.82
CA ARG A 77 -18.35 11.03 1.77
C ARG A 77 -16.95 11.28 1.19
N ASP A 78 -16.79 11.32 -0.12
CA ASP A 78 -15.50 11.64 -0.78
C ASP A 78 -15.62 12.81 -1.80
N ALA A 79 -16.70 13.60 -1.77
CA ALA A 79 -16.83 14.81 -2.61
C ALA A 79 -16.27 16.09 -1.95
N ASP A 80 -15.74 16.01 -0.73
CA ASP A 80 -15.16 17.15 -0.01
C ASP A 80 -13.93 16.69 0.80
N ARG A 81 -12.81 16.46 0.09
CA ARG A 81 -11.47 16.62 0.65
C ARG A 81 -10.43 16.84 -0.44
#